data_AF-A0A9N8R4T7-F1
#
_entry.id   AF-A0A9N8R4T7-F1
#
_cell.length_a   1.000
_cell.length_b   1.000
_cell.length_c   1.000
_cell.angle_alpha   90.00
_cell.angle_beta   90.00
_cell.angle_gamma   90.00
#
_symmetry.space_group_name_H-M   'P 1'
#
loop_
_entity.id
_entity.type
_entity.pdbx_description
1 polymer ?
#
loop_
_entity_poly.entity_id
_entity_poly.type
_entity_poly.pdbx_seq_one_letter_code
_entity_poly.pdbx_strand_id
1 'polypeptide(L)' 'MNIRQREMRVIRSDHIRARALHEVARLREALSLIADMAETSTSAMTLPDIARIARTAIVGSTPADPHLGAEPEASKH' A
#
# COMPACT_ATOMS: atom_id res chain seq x y z
N MET A 1 14.91 -7.83 -30.59
CA MET A 1 14.35 -6.89 -29.59
C MET A 1 15.30 -5.70 -29.47
N ASN A 2 14.83 -4.47 -29.65
CA ASN A 2 15.68 -3.28 -29.69
C ASN A 2 16.25 -2.94 -28.29
N ILE A 3 17.55 -2.67 -28.19
CA ILE A 3 18.26 -2.37 -26.92
C ILE A 3 17.62 -1.17 -26.20
N ARG A 4 17.24 -0.11 -26.94
CA ARG A 4 16.58 1.06 -26.35
C ARG A 4 15.23 0.73 -25.73
N GLN A 5 14.47 -0.19 -26.33
CA GLN A 5 13.19 -0.65 -25.78
C GLN A 5 13.39 -1.47 -24.50
N ARG A 6 14.49 -2.22 -24.41
CA ARG A 6 14.85 -2.95 -23.19
C ARG A 6 15.22 -1.98 -22.06
N GLU A 7 16.06 -0.99 -22.34
CA GLU A 7 16.48 0.02 -21.35
C GLU A 7 15.30 0.83 -20.82
N MET A 8 14.40 1.29 -21.70
CA MET A 8 13.18 2.00 -21.27
C MET A 8 12.29 1.15 -20.35
N ARG A 9 12.20 -0.16 -20.58
CA ARG A 9 11.43 -1.06 -19.71
C ARG A 9 12.09 -1.24 -18.34
N VAL A 10 13.41 -1.34 -18.29
CA VAL A 10 14.15 -1.46 -17.03
C VAL A 10 13.97 -0.20 -16.20
N ILE A 11 14.19 0.98 -16.78
CA ILE A 11 14.00 2.28 -16.09
C ILE A 11 12.57 2.42 -15.56
N ARG A 12 11.56 2.05 -16.37
CA ARG A 12 10.16 2.07 -15.94
C ARG A 12 9.90 1.10 -14.79
N SER A 13 10.45 -0.11 -14.86
CA SER A 13 10.33 -1.12 -13.80
C SER A 13 10.95 -0.63 -12.48
N ASP A 14 12.14 -0.03 -12.55
CA ASP A 14 12.84 0.49 -11.38
C ASP A 14 12.10 1.67 -10.76
N HIS A 15 11.52 2.55 -11.58
CA HIS A 15 10.69 3.65 -11.08
C HIS A 15 9.43 3.15 -10.36
N ILE A 16 8.73 2.16 -10.94
CA ILE A 16 7.56 1.53 -10.29
C ILE A 16 7.97 0.85 -8.99
N ARG A 17 9.08 0.11 -8.99
CA ARG A 17 9.61 -0.56 -7.80
C ARG A 17 9.98 0.43 -6.70
N ALA A 18 10.70 1.49 -7.02
CA ALA A 18 11.08 2.52 -6.05
C ALA A 18 9.85 3.16 -5.42
N ARG A 19 8.85 3.53 -6.24
CA ARG A 19 7.57 4.06 -5.75
C ARG A 19 6.86 3.08 -4.82
N ALA A 20 6.76 1.81 -5.20
CA ALA A 20 6.12 0.77 -4.37
C ALA A 20 6.84 0.60 -3.02
N LEU A 21 8.17 0.61 -2.99
CA LEU A 21 8.93 0.52 -1.74
C LEU A 21 8.67 1.72 -0.81
N HIS A 22 8.62 2.93 -1.35
CA HIS A 22 8.27 4.13 -0.58
C HIS A 22 6.83 4.07 -0.04
N GLU A 23 5.89 3.55 -0.83
CA GLU A 23 4.50 3.37 -0.40
C GLU A 23 4.38 2.32 0.71
N VAL A 24 5.08 1.19 0.61
CA VAL A 24 5.09 0.15 1.65
C VAL A 24 5.62 0.69 2.98
N ALA A 25 6.71 1.47 2.98
CA ALA A 25 7.25 2.05 4.19
C ALA A 25 6.24 2.97 4.88
N ARG A 26 5.63 3.88 4.12
CA ARG A 26 4.61 4.82 4.59
C ARG A 26 3.36 4.10 5.14
N LEU A 27 2.89 3.06 4.44
CA LEU A 27 1.72 2.29 4.85
C LEU A 27 1.99 1.50 6.14
N ARG A 28 3.19 0.93 6.29
CA ARG A 28 3.60 0.23 7.52
C ARG A 28 3.66 1.18 8.72
N GLU A 29 4.21 2.37 8.53
CA GLU A 29 4.24 3.40 9.56
C GLU A 29 2.83 3.82 9.99
N ALA A 30 1.94 4.08 9.02
CA ALA A 30 0.55 4.41 9.31
C ALA A 30 -0.18 3.27 10.07
N LEU A 31 0.06 2.02 9.69
CA LEU A 31 -0.51 0.86 10.39
C LEU A 31 0.00 0.72 11.83
N SER A 32 1.30 0.96 12.05
CA SER A 32 1.88 0.95 13.41
C SER A 32 1.19 2.01 14.28
N LEU A 33 1.03 3.24 13.77
CA LEU A 33 0.38 4.31 14.51
C LEU A 33 -1.08 4.00 14.81
N ILE A 34 -1.80 3.41 13.85
CA ILE A 34 -3.20 2.98 14.04
C ILE A 34 -3.29 1.89 15.12
N ALA A 35 -2.40 0.90 15.11
CA ALA A 35 -2.36 -0.15 16.11
C ALA A 35 -2.09 0.41 17.51
N ASP A 36 -1.08 1.28 17.64
CA ASP A 36 -0.75 1.93 18.91
C ASP A 36 -1.96 2.72 19.45
N MET A 37 -2.65 3.47 18.59
CA MET A 37 -3.85 4.22 18.99
C MET A 37 -5.01 3.32 19.40
N ALA A 38 -5.22 2.20 18.69
CA ALA A 38 -6.29 1.26 18.97
C ALA A 38 -6.06 0.50 20.28
N GLU A 39 -4.80 0.22 20.62
CA GLU A 39 -4.43 -0.52 21.84
C GLU A 39 -4.37 0.38 23.08
N THR A 40 -3.99 1.66 22.94
CA THR A 40 -3.68 2.53 24.08
C THR A 40 -4.75 3.57 24.41
N SER A 41 -5.61 3.94 23.46
CA SER A 41 -6.56 5.03 23.65
C SER A 41 -8.00 4.55 23.78
N THR A 42 -8.66 5.00 24.85
CA THR A 42 -10.10 4.82 25.09
C THR A 42 -10.92 6.07 24.71
N SER A 43 -10.29 7.06 24.09
CA SER A 43 -10.94 8.29 23.65
C SER A 43 -11.98 8.03 22.56
N ALA A 44 -13.13 8.72 22.64
CA ALA A 44 -14.12 8.73 21.56
C ALA A 44 -13.56 9.27 20.22
N MET A 45 -12.46 10.03 20.27
CA MET A 45 -11.79 10.59 19.08
C MET A 45 -10.86 9.60 18.37
N THR A 46 -10.54 8.47 18.99
CA THR A 46 -9.60 7.49 18.44
C THR A 46 -10.03 6.95 17.08
N LEU A 47 -11.31 6.61 16.91
CA LEU A 47 -11.82 6.11 15.63
C LEU A 47 -11.76 7.17 14.50
N PRO A 48 -12.24 8.42 14.71
CA PRO A 48 -12.04 9.50 13.74
C PRO A 48 -10.58 9.75 13.36
N ASP A 49 -9.67 9.70 14.33
CA ASP A 49 -8.25 9.96 14.09
C ASP A 49 -7.59 8.81 13.31
N ILE A 50 -7.91 7.56 13.64
CA ILE A 50 -7.51 6.37 12.85
C ILE A 50 -7.98 6.50 11.40
N ALA A 51 -9.25 6.87 11.18
CA ALA A 51 -9.79 7.04 9.83
C ALA A 51 -9.05 8.14 9.05
N ARG A 52 -8.65 9.23 9.70
CA ARG A 52 -7.87 10.32 9.09
C ARG A 52 -6.47 9.86 8.68
N ILE A 53 -5.80 9.11 9.54
CA ILE A 53 -4.46 8.55 9.27
C ILE A 53 -4.53 7.56 8.10
N ALA A 54 -5.48 6.63 8.14
CA ALA A 54 -5.68 5.64 7.08
C ALA A 54 -5.96 6.32 5.72
N ARG A 55 -6.85 7.31 5.68
CA ARG A 55 -7.15 8.04 4.45
C ARG A 55 -5.93 8.75 3.89
N THR A 56 -5.15 9.42 4.73
CA THR A 56 -3.92 10.11 4.30
C THR A 56 -2.90 9.15 3.72
N ALA A 57 -2.75 7.97 4.34
CA ALA A 57 -1.82 6.94 3.87
C ALA A 57 -2.26 6.33 2.52
N ILE A 58 -3.56 6.16 2.30
CA ILE A 58 -4.11 5.55 1.08
C ILE A 58 -4.15 6.53 -0.10
N VAL A 59 -4.52 7.80 0.10
CA VAL A 59 -4.69 8.78 -0.99
C VAL A 59 -3.40 9.02 -1.79
N GLY A 60 -2.23 8.86 -1.17
CA GLY A 60 -0.94 8.97 -1.84
C GLY A 60 -0.41 7.67 -2.46
N SER A 61 -1.11 6.55 -2.28
CA SER A 61 -0.63 5.22 -2.68
C SER A 61 -1.06 4.86 -4.11
N THR A 62 -0.27 4.04 -4.80
CA THR A 62 -0.65 3.48 -6.09
C THR A 62 -1.90 2.61 -5.88
N PRO A 63 -2.95 2.75 -6.71
CA PRO A 63 -4.12 1.90 -6.62
C PRO A 63 -3.73 0.42 -6.65
N ALA A 64 -4.36 -0.40 -5.82
CA ALA A 64 -4.18 -1.84 -5.90
C ALA A 64 -4.52 -2.32 -7.31
N ASP A 65 -3.68 -3.17 -7.89
CA ASP A 65 -4.00 -3.82 -9.16
C ASP A 65 -5.23 -4.71 -8.95
N PRO A 66 -6.36 -4.46 -9.64
CA PRO A 66 -7.58 -5.25 -9.48
C PRO A 66 -7.38 -6.73 -9.80
N HIS A 67 -6.31 -7.11 -10.51
CA HIS A 67 -5.99 -8.50 -10.83
C HIS A 67 -5.18 -9.22 -9.74
N LEU A 68 -4.63 -8.51 -8.75
CA LEU A 68 -3.87 -9.11 -7.64
C LEU A 68 -4.75 -9.46 -6.42
N GLY A 69 -6.02 -9.03 -6.39
CA GLY A 69 -6.94 -9.25 -5.26
C GLY A 69 -7.84 -10.48 -5.38
N ALA A 70 -7.82 -11.18 -6.51
CA ALA A 70 -8.54 -12.44 -6.69
C ALA A 70 -7.62 -13.60 -6.29
N GLU A 71 -7.53 -13.89 -4.99
CA GLU A 71 -7.07 -15.22 -4.58
C GLU A 71 -8.04 -16.24 -5.21
N PRO A 72 -7.54 -17.27 -5.92
CA PRO A 72 -8.39 -18.38 -6.32
C PRO A 72 -8.82 -19.09 -5.03
N GLU A 73 -10.06 -18.84 -4.61
CA GLU A 73 -10.80 -19.71 -3.70
C GLU A 73 -10.50 -21.15 -4.10
N ALA A 74 -9.75 -21.85 -3.25
CA ALA A 74 -9.40 -23.24 -3.43
C ALA A 74 -10.68 -24.07 -3.34
N SER A 75 -11.44 -24.17 -4.43
CA SER A 75 -12.48 -25.15 -4.61
C SER A 75 -11.85 -26.53 -4.70
N LYS A 76 -11.61 -27.11 -3.52
CA LYS A 76 -11.78 -28.54 -3.33
C LYS A 76 -13.26 -28.82 -3.53
N HIS A 77 -13.60 -29.70 -4.48
CA HIS A 77 -14.51 -30.86 -4.38
C HIS A 77 -14.73 -31.43 -5.78
#